data_AF-A0A522E9S0-F1
#
_entry.id   AF-A0A522E9S0-F1
#
_cell.length_a   1.000
_cell.length_b   1.000
_cell.length_c   1.000
_cell.angle_alpha   90.00
_cell.angle_beta   90.00
_cell.angle_gamma   90.00
#
_symmetry.space_group_name_H-M   'P 1'
#
loop_
_entity.id
_entity.type
_entity.pdbx_description
1 polymer ?
#
loop_
_entity_poly.entity_id
_entity_poly.type
_entity_poly.pdbx_seq_one_letter_code
_entity_poly.pdbx_strand_id
1 'polypeptide(L)'
;MKTFIKVTEIWIPDKERTQLEFGSGLYGALTDFKAASEQQRFAYNEGLPGKAWAQGHPIMLTEFEHSYFKRTAAAKKAGLTCGIAIPVFSGDFLLAVVMFLCGDDEEHAGAIEVWSDTSGDTLRVVDGYYGTLHHFEQLSRQIDMPKGQGIPGQVWQSGMPVLIEDIGRPDVFIRGIEAQRAGISTCLGIPISDNTEHIYIMTFLSAKATPIAK
;
A
#
# COMPACT_ATOMS: atom_id res chain seq x y z
N MET A 1 -6.58 15.89 -13.10
CA MET A 1 -6.09 15.63 -11.73
C MET A 1 -5.22 14.39 -11.78
N LYS A 2 -3.96 14.49 -11.36
CA LYS A 2 -3.07 13.33 -11.24
C LYS A 2 -3.26 12.73 -9.85
N THR A 3 -3.53 11.43 -9.78
CA THR A 3 -3.66 10.69 -8.51
C THR A 3 -2.36 9.95 -8.21
N PHE A 4 -2.08 9.65 -6.96
CA PHE A 4 -0.89 8.87 -6.60
C PHE A 4 -0.98 7.41 -7.07
N ILE A 5 -2.10 6.74 -6.76
CA ILE A 5 -2.41 5.42 -7.31
C ILE A 5 -2.86 5.62 -8.76
N LYS A 6 -2.16 4.96 -9.68
CA LYS A 6 -2.42 5.03 -11.13
C LYS A 6 -3.13 3.79 -11.65
N VAL A 7 -2.82 2.63 -11.06
CA VAL A 7 -3.38 1.33 -11.44
C VAL A 7 -3.78 0.55 -10.20
N THR A 8 -4.91 -0.14 -10.28
CA THR A 8 -5.31 -1.17 -9.33
C THR A 8 -5.47 -2.49 -10.06
N GLU A 9 -4.91 -3.57 -9.55
CA GLU A 9 -5.07 -4.92 -10.11
C GLU A 9 -5.60 -5.86 -9.04
N ILE A 10 -6.39 -6.85 -9.46
CA ILE A 10 -6.84 -7.96 -8.63
C ILE A 10 -6.36 -9.23 -9.31
N TRP A 11 -5.46 -9.94 -8.62
CA TRP A 11 -4.95 -11.24 -9.03
C TRP A 11 -5.66 -12.31 -8.21
N ILE A 12 -6.17 -13.35 -8.86
CA ILE A 12 -6.91 -14.43 -8.19
C ILE A 12 -6.18 -15.76 -8.43
N PRO A 13 -6.27 -16.74 -7.50
CA PRO A 13 -5.78 -18.08 -7.78
C PRO A 13 -6.46 -18.67 -9.02
N ASP A 14 -5.71 -19.40 -9.84
CA ASP A 14 -6.24 -20.25 -10.89
C ASP A 14 -7.09 -21.40 -10.29
N LYS A 15 -7.75 -22.18 -11.16
CA LYS A 15 -8.64 -23.27 -10.73
C LYS A 15 -7.90 -24.33 -9.92
N GLU A 16 -6.64 -24.58 -10.27
CA GLU A 16 -5.75 -25.53 -9.62
C GLU A 16 -5.11 -24.97 -8.35
N ARG A 17 -5.27 -23.65 -8.08
CA ARG A 17 -4.68 -22.89 -6.97
C ARG A 17 -3.16 -23.00 -6.89
N THR A 18 -2.50 -23.08 -8.05
CA THR A 18 -1.04 -23.18 -8.16
C THR A 18 -0.39 -21.86 -8.56
N GLN A 19 -1.14 -20.98 -9.22
CA GLN A 19 -0.66 -19.69 -9.70
C GLN A 19 -1.74 -18.63 -9.51
N LEU A 20 -1.33 -17.37 -9.57
CA LEU A 20 -2.21 -16.23 -9.69
C LEU A 20 -2.41 -15.87 -11.16
N GLU A 21 -3.67 -15.65 -11.52
CA GLU A 21 -4.09 -15.10 -12.80
C GLU A 21 -4.77 -13.74 -12.67
N PHE A 22 -4.77 -13.00 -13.77
CA PHE A 22 -5.41 -11.69 -13.81
C PHE A 22 -6.92 -11.84 -13.67
N GLY A 23 -7.49 -11.28 -12.60
CA GLY A 23 -8.93 -11.27 -12.37
C GLY A 23 -9.57 -10.00 -12.91
N SER A 24 -9.11 -8.83 -12.45
CA SER A 24 -9.61 -7.54 -12.92
C SER A 24 -8.61 -6.41 -12.63
N GLY A 25 -8.87 -5.21 -13.17
CA GLY A 25 -8.07 -4.04 -12.81
C GLY A 25 -8.59 -2.74 -13.42
N LEU A 26 -8.15 -1.63 -12.82
CA LEU A 26 -8.42 -0.27 -13.24
C LEU A 26 -7.10 0.37 -13.69
N TYR A 27 -7.02 0.76 -14.97
CA TYR A 27 -5.78 1.25 -15.59
C TYR A 27 -5.86 2.69 -16.10
N GLY A 28 -7.05 3.30 -16.09
CA GLY A 28 -7.28 4.56 -16.80
C GLY A 28 -6.86 4.46 -18.27
N ALA A 29 -5.97 5.36 -18.70
CA ALA A 29 -5.46 5.40 -20.08
C ALA A 29 -4.26 4.46 -20.34
N LEU A 30 -3.79 3.70 -19.35
CA LEU A 30 -2.57 2.88 -19.44
C LEU A 30 -2.85 1.51 -20.11
N THR A 31 -3.37 1.51 -21.34
CA THR A 31 -3.81 0.31 -22.06
C THR A 31 -2.67 -0.65 -22.39
N ASP A 32 -1.47 -0.14 -22.70
CA ASP A 32 -0.29 -0.99 -22.97
C ASP A 32 0.10 -1.80 -21.73
N PHE A 33 0.07 -1.16 -20.55
CA PHE A 33 0.39 -1.82 -19.29
C PHE A 33 -0.70 -2.83 -18.89
N LYS A 34 -1.98 -2.50 -19.18
CA LYS A 34 -3.09 -3.45 -19.04
C LYS A 34 -2.85 -4.72 -19.87
N ALA A 35 -2.55 -4.57 -21.16
CA ALA A 35 -2.31 -5.71 -22.05
C ALA A 35 -1.11 -6.56 -21.58
N ALA A 36 -0.04 -5.92 -21.10
CA ALA A 36 1.11 -6.64 -20.53
C ALA A 36 0.74 -7.41 -19.25
N SER A 37 -0.20 -6.90 -18.45
CA SER A 37 -0.64 -7.51 -17.20
C SER A 37 -1.59 -8.67 -17.43
N GLU A 38 -2.56 -8.56 -18.34
CA GLU A 38 -3.50 -9.64 -18.67
C GLU A 38 -2.81 -10.94 -19.15
N GLN A 39 -1.59 -10.82 -19.69
CA GLN A 39 -0.75 -11.94 -20.14
C GLN A 39 0.10 -12.58 -19.03
N GLN A 40 0.18 -11.98 -17.84
CA GLN A 40 1.01 -12.54 -16.76
C GLN A 40 0.29 -13.66 -16.01
N ARG A 41 1.14 -14.52 -15.45
CA ARG A 41 0.82 -15.40 -14.33
C ARG A 41 1.96 -15.29 -13.31
N PHE A 42 1.64 -15.53 -12.05
CA PHE A 42 2.61 -15.51 -10.95
C PHE A 42 2.46 -16.78 -10.12
N ALA A 43 3.52 -17.58 -10.04
CA ALA A 43 3.58 -18.69 -9.10
C ALA A 43 3.69 -18.18 -7.65
N TYR A 44 3.52 -19.10 -6.70
CA TYR A 44 3.83 -18.85 -5.29
C TYR A 44 5.24 -18.29 -5.12
N ASN A 45 5.38 -17.19 -4.35
CA ASN A 45 6.64 -16.45 -4.14
C ASN A 45 7.28 -15.83 -5.41
N GLU A 46 6.53 -15.73 -6.51
CA GLU A 46 7.00 -15.12 -7.76
C GLU A 46 6.45 -13.70 -7.95
N GLY A 47 7.35 -12.76 -8.26
CA GLY A 47 6.98 -11.36 -8.44
C GLY A 47 6.36 -10.75 -7.19
N LEU A 48 5.80 -9.55 -7.31
CA LEU A 48 5.18 -8.85 -6.19
C LEU A 48 3.92 -9.56 -5.65
N PRO A 49 2.91 -9.94 -6.48
CA PRO A 49 1.71 -10.57 -5.93
C PRO A 49 1.96 -11.98 -5.39
N GLY A 50 2.83 -12.78 -6.03
CA GLY A 50 3.18 -14.10 -5.52
C GLY A 50 3.98 -14.06 -4.22
N LYS A 51 4.80 -13.02 -4.01
CA LYS A 51 5.47 -12.78 -2.72
C LYS A 51 4.49 -12.41 -1.61
N ALA A 52 3.51 -11.55 -1.89
CA ALA A 52 2.47 -11.22 -0.92
C ALA A 52 1.65 -12.46 -0.54
N TRP A 53 1.32 -13.30 -1.53
CA TRP A 53 0.73 -14.62 -1.26
C TRP A 53 1.62 -15.46 -0.34
N ALA A 54 2.92 -15.55 -0.63
CA ALA A 54 3.82 -16.39 0.14
C ALA A 54 4.12 -15.91 1.56
N GLN A 55 4.12 -14.60 1.79
CA GLN A 55 4.35 -14.04 3.13
C GLN A 55 3.08 -13.93 3.97
N GLY A 56 1.90 -13.94 3.34
CA GLY A 56 0.62 -13.86 4.05
C GLY A 56 0.18 -12.44 4.41
N HIS A 57 1.03 -11.43 4.23
CA HIS A 57 0.78 -10.05 4.62
C HIS A 57 1.08 -9.03 3.51
N PRO A 58 0.67 -7.76 3.66
CA PRO A 58 0.99 -6.71 2.69
C PRO A 58 2.50 -6.55 2.49
N ILE A 59 2.93 -6.32 1.24
CA ILE A 59 4.32 -6.08 0.86
C ILE A 59 4.40 -4.82 0.01
N MET A 60 5.23 -3.86 0.42
CA MET A 60 5.58 -2.71 -0.39
C MET A 60 6.83 -3.01 -1.23
N LEU A 61 6.80 -2.58 -2.48
CA LEU A 61 7.97 -2.53 -3.34
C LEU A 61 8.18 -1.09 -3.77
N THR A 62 9.25 -0.47 -3.24
CA THR A 62 9.53 0.96 -3.36
C THR A 62 10.18 1.35 -4.69
N GLU A 63 10.80 0.40 -5.39
CA GLU A 63 11.28 0.56 -6.77
C GLU A 63 11.05 -0.71 -7.60
N PHE A 64 10.74 -0.55 -8.89
CA PHE A 64 10.61 -1.69 -9.81
C PHE A 64 11.90 -2.05 -10.54
N GLU A 65 12.73 -1.06 -10.88
CA GLU A 65 14.02 -1.31 -11.51
C GLU A 65 14.90 -2.15 -10.56
N HIS A 66 15.71 -3.05 -11.13
CA HIS A 66 16.59 -3.95 -10.37
C HIS A 66 15.92 -4.81 -9.26
N SER A 67 14.59 -4.89 -9.25
CA SER A 67 13.81 -5.67 -8.30
C SER A 67 13.29 -6.98 -8.91
N TYR A 68 12.55 -7.75 -8.10
CA TYR A 68 11.81 -8.93 -8.56
C TYR A 68 10.48 -8.60 -9.29
N PHE A 69 10.17 -7.32 -9.50
CA PHE A 69 8.96 -6.91 -10.21
C PHE A 69 8.95 -7.45 -11.64
N LYS A 70 7.82 -8.02 -12.07
CA LYS A 70 7.60 -8.43 -13.47
C LYS A 70 6.93 -7.28 -14.22
N ARG A 71 7.21 -7.16 -15.53
CA ARG A 71 6.72 -6.09 -16.42
C ARG A 71 7.41 -4.73 -16.20
N THR A 72 8.64 -4.71 -15.67
CA THR A 72 9.38 -3.47 -15.36
C THR A 72 9.46 -2.50 -16.55
N ALA A 73 9.77 -2.98 -17.75
CA ALA A 73 9.83 -2.12 -18.94
C ALA A 73 8.48 -1.47 -19.29
N ALA A 74 7.38 -2.22 -19.18
CA ALA A 74 6.04 -1.70 -19.43
C ALA A 74 5.60 -0.73 -18.32
N ALA A 75 5.90 -1.04 -17.06
CA ALA A 75 5.64 -0.16 -15.91
C ALA A 75 6.38 1.17 -16.05
N LYS A 76 7.67 1.14 -16.42
CA LYS A 76 8.47 2.33 -16.69
C LYS A 76 7.86 3.19 -17.79
N LYS A 77 7.46 2.58 -18.92
CA LYS A 77 6.79 3.30 -20.03
C LYS A 77 5.48 3.95 -19.57
N ALA A 78 4.78 3.31 -18.64
CA ALA A 78 3.55 3.81 -18.03
C ALA A 78 3.77 4.83 -16.90
N GLY A 79 5.02 5.12 -16.52
CA GLY A 79 5.35 6.02 -15.42
C GLY A 79 5.05 5.44 -14.03
N LEU A 80 4.97 4.11 -13.90
CA LEU A 80 4.80 3.42 -12.62
C LEU A 80 6.17 3.09 -12.02
N THR A 81 6.34 3.33 -10.73
CA THR A 81 7.66 3.27 -10.06
C THR A 81 7.65 2.38 -8.83
N CYS A 82 6.54 2.30 -8.12
CA CYS A 82 6.39 1.52 -6.90
C CYS A 82 5.00 0.89 -6.79
N GLY A 83 4.82 -0.05 -5.88
CA GLY A 83 3.50 -0.64 -5.64
C GLY A 83 3.43 -1.46 -4.37
N ILE A 84 2.20 -1.66 -3.89
CA ILE A 84 1.89 -2.53 -2.77
C ILE A 84 1.02 -3.68 -3.23
N ALA A 85 1.31 -4.89 -2.74
CA ALA A 85 0.46 -6.06 -2.89
C ALA A 85 -0.13 -6.45 -1.54
N ILE A 86 -1.44 -6.67 -1.51
CA ILE A 86 -2.25 -6.95 -0.33
C ILE A 86 -2.90 -8.30 -0.55
N PRO A 87 -2.46 -9.37 0.13
CA PRO A 87 -3.11 -10.65 0.02
C PRO A 87 -4.42 -10.64 0.83
N VAL A 88 -5.47 -11.22 0.28
CA VAL A 88 -6.80 -11.31 0.90
C VAL A 88 -7.09 -12.79 1.12
N PHE A 89 -7.26 -13.16 2.38
CA PHE A 89 -7.46 -14.54 2.81
C PHE A 89 -8.87 -14.77 3.38
N SER A 90 -9.30 -16.03 3.33
CA SER A 90 -10.40 -16.57 4.12
C SER A 90 -9.87 -17.82 4.83
N GLY A 91 -9.45 -17.66 6.08
CA GLY A 91 -8.60 -18.65 6.75
C GLY A 91 -7.31 -18.88 5.94
N ASP A 92 -6.93 -20.14 5.72
CA ASP A 92 -5.71 -20.47 4.97
C ASP A 92 -5.85 -20.29 3.44
N PHE A 93 -7.05 -19.97 2.94
CA PHE A 93 -7.29 -19.86 1.51
C PHE A 93 -7.12 -18.43 1.01
N LEU A 94 -6.09 -18.21 0.19
CA LEU A 94 -5.98 -16.97 -0.59
C LEU A 94 -7.19 -16.85 -1.53
N LEU A 95 -7.88 -15.71 -1.47
CA LEU A 95 -8.97 -15.34 -2.36
C LEU A 95 -8.47 -14.46 -3.51
N ALA A 96 -7.62 -13.50 -3.19
CA ALA A 96 -7.04 -12.59 -4.17
C ALA A 96 -5.77 -11.93 -3.63
N VAL A 97 -5.01 -11.30 -4.51
CA VAL A 97 -4.02 -10.28 -4.17
C VAL A 97 -4.43 -8.98 -4.85
N VAL A 98 -4.73 -7.97 -4.05
CA VAL A 98 -5.02 -6.62 -4.53
C VAL A 98 -3.71 -5.86 -4.65
N MET A 99 -3.47 -5.24 -5.80
CA MET A 99 -2.29 -4.42 -6.04
C MET A 99 -2.68 -2.98 -6.27
N PHE A 100 -1.96 -2.06 -5.63
CA PHE A 100 -1.95 -0.65 -5.98
C PHE A 100 -0.58 -0.32 -6.57
N LEU A 101 -0.56 0.12 -7.83
CA LEU A 101 0.65 0.59 -8.49
C LEU A 101 0.62 2.10 -8.61
N CYS A 102 1.70 2.70 -8.13
CA CYS A 102 1.84 4.14 -8.02
C CYS A 102 2.91 4.62 -8.99
N GLY A 103 2.75 5.86 -9.43
CA GLY A 103 3.68 6.49 -10.35
C GLY A 103 4.25 7.75 -9.74
N ASP A 104 5.57 7.86 -9.76
CA ASP A 104 6.29 9.01 -9.25
C ASP A 104 6.22 10.18 -10.24
N ASP A 105 5.98 11.36 -9.70
CA ASP A 105 6.40 12.62 -10.29
C ASP A 105 7.07 13.36 -9.13
N GLU A 106 8.21 14.01 -9.38
CA GLU A 106 9.09 14.56 -8.33
C GLU A 106 8.39 15.60 -7.41
N GLU A 107 7.16 15.99 -7.76
CA GLU A 107 6.29 16.92 -7.03
C GLU A 107 5.22 16.22 -6.16
N HIS A 108 5.08 14.88 -6.20
CA HIS A 108 4.07 14.15 -5.44
C HIS A 108 4.43 14.03 -3.95
N ALA A 109 3.66 14.73 -3.10
CA ALA A 109 3.64 14.49 -1.66
C ALA A 109 2.62 13.40 -1.29
N GLY A 110 3.11 12.22 -0.90
CA GLY A 110 2.29 11.12 -0.38
C GLY A 110 3.12 9.99 0.21
N ALA A 111 2.49 9.15 1.02
CA ALA A 111 3.13 7.98 1.61
C ALA A 111 2.15 6.81 1.74
N ILE A 112 2.67 5.59 1.67
CA ILE A 112 1.96 4.37 2.04
C ILE A 112 2.77 3.75 3.18
N GLU A 113 2.12 3.44 4.29
CA GLU A 113 2.77 2.82 5.45
C GLU A 113 2.06 1.51 5.77
N VAL A 114 2.84 0.49 6.11
CA VAL A 114 2.34 -0.78 6.66
C VAL A 114 2.76 -0.83 8.11
N TRP A 115 1.78 -0.83 8.99
CA TRP A 115 1.93 -0.92 10.43
C TRP A 115 1.60 -2.34 10.88
N SER A 116 2.35 -2.85 11.85
CA SER A 116 2.05 -4.11 12.54
C SER A 116 2.46 -3.97 13.99
N ASP A 117 1.80 -4.70 14.89
CA ASP A 117 2.33 -4.87 16.23
C ASP A 117 3.55 -5.82 16.15
N THR A 118 4.66 -5.39 16.74
CA THR A 118 5.86 -6.24 16.84
C THR A 118 6.07 -6.75 18.26
N SER A 119 5.32 -6.22 19.22
CA SER A 119 5.43 -6.54 20.66
C SER A 119 4.08 -6.68 21.37
N GLY A 120 2.94 -6.73 20.65
CA GLY A 120 1.60 -6.89 21.21
C GLY A 120 0.93 -5.61 21.74
N ASP A 121 1.72 -4.62 22.17
CA ASP A 121 1.19 -3.43 22.86
C ASP A 121 1.07 -2.17 21.97
N THR A 122 1.90 -2.07 20.93
CA THR A 122 1.99 -0.89 20.05
C THR A 122 2.28 -1.29 18.62
N LEU A 123 1.74 -0.52 17.66
CA LEU A 123 2.10 -0.66 16.25
C LEU A 123 3.39 0.08 15.94
N ARG A 124 4.15 -0.46 14.99
CA ARG A 124 5.30 0.20 14.36
C ARG A 124 5.19 0.09 12.84
N VAL A 125 5.78 1.03 12.11
CA VAL A 125 5.94 0.91 10.66
C VAL A 125 6.93 -0.22 10.37
N VAL A 126 6.44 -1.30 9.75
CA VAL A 126 7.26 -2.45 9.33
C VAL A 126 7.67 -2.37 7.87
N ASP A 127 6.89 -1.66 7.05
CA ASP A 127 7.17 -1.44 5.63
C ASP A 127 6.51 -0.13 5.15
N GLY A 128 6.93 0.42 4.02
CA GLY A 128 6.30 1.61 3.47
C GLY A 128 7.09 2.32 2.37
N TYR A 129 6.42 3.26 1.71
CA TYR A 129 6.94 4.14 0.69
C TYR A 129 6.62 5.59 1.05
N TYR A 130 7.62 6.45 0.91
CA TYR A 130 7.53 7.87 1.30
C TYR A 130 7.93 8.83 0.17
N GLY A 131 8.28 8.31 -1.01
CA GLY A 131 8.82 9.12 -2.11
C GLY A 131 10.00 9.98 -1.64
N THR A 132 9.87 11.30 -1.78
CA THR A 132 10.88 12.29 -1.37
C THR A 132 10.76 12.73 0.10
N LEU A 133 9.78 12.21 0.86
CA LEU A 133 9.47 12.61 2.24
C LEU A 133 10.39 11.93 3.29
N HIS A 134 11.71 11.95 3.09
CA HIS A 134 12.67 11.22 3.92
C HIS A 134 12.62 11.58 5.41
N HIS A 135 12.41 12.86 5.75
CA HIS A 135 12.29 13.27 7.16
C HIS A 135 11.03 12.70 7.81
N PHE A 136 9.91 12.69 7.07
CA PHE A 136 8.66 12.11 7.54
C PHE A 136 8.80 10.59 7.74
N GLU A 137 9.50 9.90 6.83
CA GLU A 137 9.83 8.47 6.98
C GLU A 137 10.61 8.19 8.26
N GLN A 138 11.70 8.92 8.51
CA GLN A 138 12.55 8.72 9.69
C GLN A 138 11.76 8.82 10.98
N LEU A 139 10.87 9.81 11.09
CA LEU A 139 10.02 9.98 12.26
C LEU A 139 8.97 8.86 12.35
N SER A 140 8.33 8.52 11.25
CA SER A 140 7.27 7.50 11.22
C SER A 140 7.78 6.14 11.67
N ARG A 141 9.03 5.78 11.31
CA ARG A 141 9.69 4.54 11.74
C ARG A 141 10.12 4.51 13.21
N GLN A 142 10.16 5.65 13.89
CA GLN A 142 10.54 5.75 15.31
C GLN A 142 9.34 5.82 16.27
N ILE A 143 8.12 5.89 15.73
CA ILE A 143 6.91 6.03 16.54
C ILE A 143 6.34 4.66 16.89
N ASP A 144 6.13 4.47 18.18
CA ASP A 144 5.26 3.43 18.72
C ASP A 144 3.86 4.00 18.81
N MET A 145 2.90 3.41 18.10
CA MET A 145 1.53 3.87 18.05
C MET A 145 0.64 3.02 18.98
N PRO A 146 0.17 3.56 20.12
CA PRO A 146 -0.75 2.84 20.99
C PRO A 146 -2.12 2.63 20.33
N LYS A 147 -2.82 1.58 20.75
CA LYS A 147 -4.21 1.35 20.35
C LYS A 147 -5.09 2.55 20.69
N GLY A 148 -5.91 2.98 19.73
CA GLY A 148 -6.77 4.17 19.82
C GLY A 148 -6.08 5.50 19.58
N GLN A 149 -4.74 5.57 19.46
CA GLN A 149 -4.01 6.80 19.21
C GLN A 149 -3.59 6.95 17.75
N GLY A 150 -3.72 8.16 17.20
CA GLY A 150 -3.47 8.44 15.78
C GLY A 150 -4.36 7.59 14.84
N ILE A 151 -4.14 7.72 13.53
CA ILE A 151 -4.93 6.94 12.55
C ILE A 151 -4.68 5.43 12.68
N PRO A 152 -3.42 4.94 12.71
CA PRO A 152 -3.20 3.50 12.80
C PRO A 152 -3.79 2.91 14.08
N GLY A 153 -3.64 3.57 15.23
CA GLY A 153 -4.22 3.09 16.48
C GLY A 153 -5.75 3.12 16.50
N GLN A 154 -6.40 4.09 15.87
CA GLN A 154 -7.86 4.13 15.74
C GLN A 154 -8.39 3.00 14.86
N VAL A 155 -7.72 2.72 13.74
CA VAL A 155 -8.03 1.55 12.90
C VAL A 155 -7.85 0.27 13.71
N TRP A 156 -6.77 0.16 14.49
CA TRP A 156 -6.52 -1.01 15.33
C TRP A 156 -7.59 -1.21 16.40
N GLN A 157 -8.07 -0.13 17.00
CA GLN A 157 -9.09 -0.17 18.04
C GLN A 157 -10.46 -0.56 17.50
N SER A 158 -10.84 0.02 16.36
CA SER A 158 -12.15 -0.18 15.78
C SER A 158 -12.26 -1.44 14.93
N GLY A 159 -11.15 -1.93 14.37
CA GLY A 159 -11.16 -2.96 13.34
C GLY A 159 -11.81 -2.49 12.03
N MET A 160 -11.96 -1.17 11.84
CA MET A 160 -12.67 -0.58 10.70
C MET A 160 -11.77 0.41 9.95
N PRO A 161 -12.00 0.63 8.64
CA PRO A 161 -11.34 1.70 7.92
C PRO A 161 -11.66 3.07 8.53
N VAL A 162 -10.64 3.95 8.60
CA VAL A 162 -10.76 5.31 9.12
C VAL A 162 -10.21 6.29 8.08
N LEU A 163 -11.02 7.27 7.70
CA LEU A 163 -10.61 8.38 6.83
C LEU A 163 -10.61 9.66 7.64
N ILE A 164 -9.50 10.39 7.64
CA ILE A 164 -9.42 11.73 8.20
C ILE A 164 -8.86 12.69 7.16
N GLU A 165 -9.54 13.84 7.06
CA GLU A 165 -9.13 14.99 6.29
C GLU A 165 -8.56 16.08 7.22
N ASP A 166 -7.72 16.96 6.68
CA ASP A 166 -7.04 18.04 7.39
C ASP A 166 -6.20 17.59 8.62
N ILE A 167 -5.41 16.52 8.47
CA ILE A 167 -4.57 15.93 9.55
C ILE A 167 -3.45 16.83 10.10
N GLY A 168 -3.23 18.02 9.51
CA GLY A 168 -2.22 18.98 9.94
C GLY A 168 -2.52 19.68 11.27
N ARG A 169 -3.65 19.36 11.92
CA ARG A 169 -4.05 19.94 13.20
C ARG A 169 -3.29 19.25 14.36
N PRO A 170 -2.41 19.99 15.09
CA PRO A 170 -1.51 19.40 16.10
C PRO A 170 -2.22 18.72 17.27
N ASP A 171 -3.48 19.09 17.53
CA ASP A 171 -4.34 18.58 18.59
C ASP A 171 -4.95 17.20 18.28
N VAL A 172 -4.86 16.73 17.03
CA VAL A 172 -5.50 15.48 16.57
C VAL A 172 -4.48 14.42 16.14
N PHE A 173 -3.28 14.83 15.72
CA PHE A 173 -2.31 13.93 15.11
C PHE A 173 -0.91 14.07 15.72
N ILE A 174 -0.36 12.95 16.21
CA ILE A 174 1.00 12.87 16.81
C ILE A 174 2.09 13.37 15.84
N ARG A 175 1.82 13.33 14.53
CA ARG A 175 2.71 13.84 13.46
C ARG A 175 2.12 15.06 12.72
N GLY A 176 1.22 15.83 13.33
CA GLY A 176 0.46 16.91 12.69
C GLY A 176 1.34 17.99 12.04
N ILE A 177 2.35 18.47 12.77
CA ILE A 177 3.29 19.49 12.28
C ILE A 177 4.08 18.98 11.07
N GLU A 178 4.53 17.73 11.13
CA GLU A 178 5.36 17.13 10.08
C GLU A 178 4.55 16.76 8.85
N ALA A 179 3.31 16.28 9.04
CA ALA A 179 2.34 16.13 7.97
C ALA A 179 2.08 17.47 7.28
N GLN A 180 1.89 18.55 8.04
CA GLN A 180 1.71 19.90 7.50
C GLN A 180 2.94 20.36 6.69
N ARG A 181 4.17 20.16 7.20
CA ARG A 181 5.41 20.49 6.48
C ARG A 181 5.56 19.67 5.19
N ALA A 182 5.14 18.41 5.21
CA ALA A 182 5.12 17.53 4.04
C ALA A 182 3.92 17.81 3.10
N GLY A 183 3.03 18.75 3.43
CA GLY A 183 1.81 19.02 2.67
C GLY A 183 0.76 17.90 2.74
N ILE A 184 0.96 16.89 3.57
CA ILE A 184 0.03 15.79 3.80
C ILE A 184 -1.17 16.34 4.59
N SER A 185 -2.35 16.08 4.07
CA SER A 185 -3.61 16.58 4.64
C SER A 185 -4.65 15.50 4.81
N THR A 186 -4.55 14.39 4.09
CA THR A 186 -5.53 13.29 4.16
C THR A 186 -4.84 11.99 4.52
N CYS A 187 -5.46 11.20 5.38
CA CYS A 187 -5.02 9.85 5.71
C CYS A 187 -6.21 8.88 5.69
N LEU A 188 -6.07 7.81 4.92
CA LEU A 188 -6.97 6.65 4.94
C LEU A 188 -6.22 5.48 5.57
N GLY A 189 -6.72 4.97 6.69
CA GLY A 189 -6.26 3.75 7.32
C GLY A 189 -7.21 2.58 7.06
N ILE A 190 -6.67 1.40 6.74
CA ILE A 190 -7.43 0.19 6.45
C ILE A 190 -6.82 -0.98 7.25
N PRO A 191 -7.62 -1.73 8.02
CA PRO A 191 -7.16 -2.93 8.69
C PRO A 191 -7.09 -4.09 7.69
N ILE A 192 -6.00 -4.86 7.75
CA ILE A 192 -5.76 -6.05 6.94
C ILE A 192 -5.32 -7.15 7.90
N SER A 193 -5.97 -8.31 7.86
CA SER A 193 -5.49 -9.49 8.59
C SER A 193 -4.73 -10.41 7.64
N ASP A 194 -3.69 -11.05 8.14
CA ASP A 194 -3.10 -12.20 7.45
C ASP A 194 -3.94 -13.48 7.65
N ASN A 195 -3.47 -14.61 7.13
CA ASN A 195 -4.15 -15.90 7.25
C ASN A 195 -4.17 -16.47 8.69
N THR A 196 -3.43 -15.86 9.62
CA THR A 196 -3.35 -16.23 11.04
C THR A 196 -4.09 -15.28 11.96
N GLU A 197 -4.89 -14.35 11.39
CA GLU A 197 -5.59 -13.26 12.10
C GLU A 197 -4.64 -12.22 12.73
N HIS A 198 -3.37 -12.21 12.33
CA HIS A 198 -2.43 -11.15 12.74
C HIS A 198 -2.75 -9.85 12.00
N ILE A 199 -2.77 -8.74 12.72
CA ILE A 199 -3.31 -7.47 12.21
C ILE A 199 -2.19 -6.60 11.64
N TYR A 200 -2.35 -6.25 10.37
CA TYR A 200 -1.65 -5.19 9.69
C TYR A 200 -2.58 -3.99 9.48
N ILE A 201 -2.00 -2.78 9.47
CA ILE A 201 -2.75 -1.58 9.17
C ILE A 201 -2.04 -0.85 8.05
N MET A 202 -2.76 -0.63 6.97
CA MET A 202 -2.27 0.14 5.84
C MET A 202 -2.75 1.57 5.95
N THR A 203 -1.85 2.53 5.88
CA THR A 203 -2.22 3.95 5.79
C THR A 203 -1.78 4.54 4.46
N PHE A 204 -2.71 5.19 3.77
CA PHE A 204 -2.47 5.98 2.57
C PHE A 204 -2.54 7.45 2.96
N LEU A 205 -1.42 8.16 2.82
CA LEU A 205 -1.27 9.57 3.15
C LEU A 205 -1.11 10.38 1.86
N SER A 206 -1.84 11.50 1.75
CA SER A 206 -1.78 12.36 0.56
C SER A 206 -1.95 13.84 0.84
N ALA A 207 -1.40 14.64 -0.08
CA ALA A 207 -1.67 16.07 -0.19
C ALA A 207 -2.93 16.35 -1.03
N LYS A 208 -3.60 17.49 -0.81
CA LYS A 208 -4.75 17.92 -1.64
C LYS A 208 -4.39 18.06 -3.13
N ALA A 209 -3.15 18.44 -3.43
CA ALA A 209 -2.66 18.56 -4.80
C ALA A 209 -2.54 17.19 -5.52
N THR A 210 -2.36 16.12 -4.74
CA THR A 210 -2.13 14.76 -5.23
C THR A 210 -2.97 13.75 -4.44
N PRO A 211 -4.28 13.69 -4.69
CA PRO A 211 -5.13 12.74 -3.99
C PRO A 211 -4.73 11.29 -4.29
N ILE A 212 -5.02 10.39 -3.34
CA ILE A 212 -4.67 8.96 -3.43
C ILE A 212 -5.28 8.33 -4.70
N ALA A 213 -6.57 8.58 -4.94
CA ALA A 213 -7.34 8.02 -6.04
C ALA A 213 -8.44 9.01 -6.49
N LYS A 214 -9.11 8.72 -7.62
CA LYS A 214 -10.21 9.50 -8.20
C LYS A 214 -11.53 8.76 -8.02
#